data_AF-A0A919LKF4-F1
#
_entry.id   AF-A0A919LKF4-F1
#
_cell.length_a   1.000
_cell.length_b   1.000
_cell.length_c   1.000
_cell.angle_alpha   90.00
_cell.angle_beta   90.00
_cell.angle_gamma   90.00
#
_symmetry.space_group_name_H-M   'P 1'
#
loop_
_entity.id
_entity.type
_entity.pdbx_description
1 polymer ?
#
loop_
_entity_poly.entity_id
_entity_poly.type
_entity_poly.pdbx_seq_one_letter_code
_entity_poly.pdbx_strand_id
1 'polypeptide(L)'
;MIGLRGANAGAVVRKLNPIIKGWATYYRTVVSKETFKSLDFYVWKLTQKWVKHSHSNKPKSWRLARYYGAFNSTREDQWVFGDRNSGTYLYKFNWTRIVRHVIVKEGKSPDDPSLTDYWANRRRKRMPGTADRWTITLASRQKGICPLCEQPLIPDAEYTPDNPREWAAWFSASMKPLHKHHFIYRRDGGSDGRTNLRLVHAECHRQHHAGDHRRAKQDDRPA
;
A
#
# COMPACT_ATOMS: atom_id res chain seq x y z
N MET A 1 -9.09 20.34 9.47
CA MET A 1 -10.34 20.18 8.68
C MET A 1 -10.86 21.48 8.05
N ILE A 2 -10.30 22.64 8.39
CA ILE A 2 -10.74 23.93 7.82
C ILE A 2 -10.55 23.97 6.28
N GLY A 3 -9.43 23.46 5.77
CA GLY A 3 -9.18 23.34 4.32
C GLY A 3 -9.99 22.26 3.58
N LEU A 4 -10.94 21.60 4.23
CA LEU A 4 -11.87 20.64 3.60
C LEU A 4 -13.33 21.13 3.65
N ARG A 5 -13.57 22.38 4.07
CA ARG A 5 -14.91 22.97 4.03
C ARG A 5 -15.37 23.08 2.57
N GLY A 6 -16.61 22.68 2.29
CA GLY A 6 -17.17 22.64 0.93
C GLY A 6 -16.82 21.39 0.11
N ALA A 7 -15.92 20.54 0.59
CA ALA A 7 -15.60 19.28 -0.09
C ALA A 7 -16.74 18.24 0.06
N ASN A 8 -16.77 17.21 -0.81
CA ASN A 8 -17.65 16.06 -0.58
C ASN A 8 -17.03 15.06 0.43
N ALA A 9 -17.86 14.18 1.02
CA ALA A 9 -17.39 13.22 2.02
C ALA A 9 -16.30 12.28 1.47
N GLY A 10 -16.38 11.87 0.21
CA GLY A 10 -15.35 11.07 -0.44
C GLY A 10 -13.98 11.77 -0.46
N ALA A 11 -13.93 13.07 -0.68
CA ALA A 11 -12.69 13.86 -0.62
C ALA A 11 -12.11 13.92 0.80
N VAL A 12 -12.96 14.08 1.81
CA VAL A 12 -12.54 14.01 3.23
C VAL A 12 -11.93 12.65 3.55
N VAL A 13 -12.59 11.56 3.14
CA VAL A 13 -12.10 10.19 3.31
C VAL A 13 -10.77 9.98 2.61
N ARG A 14 -10.65 10.39 1.33
CA ARG A 14 -9.40 10.27 0.54
C ARG A 14 -8.23 11.02 1.19
N LYS A 15 -8.48 12.19 1.79
CA LYS A 15 -7.42 12.97 2.44
C LYS A 15 -6.99 12.36 3.79
N LEU A 16 -7.95 11.90 4.60
CA LEU A 16 -7.67 11.43 5.96
C LEU A 16 -7.15 9.99 6.01
N ASN A 17 -7.61 9.09 5.14
CA ASN A 17 -7.23 7.68 5.19
C ASN A 17 -5.71 7.43 5.11
N PRO A 18 -4.94 8.07 4.22
CA PRO A 18 -3.48 7.91 4.18
C PRO A 18 -2.81 8.34 5.48
N ILE A 19 -3.28 9.43 6.09
CA ILE A 19 -2.74 9.95 7.36
C ILE A 19 -3.01 8.95 8.49
N ILE A 20 -4.27 8.53 8.65
CA ILE A 20 -4.67 7.57 9.69
C ILE A 20 -3.90 6.27 9.53
N LYS A 21 -3.83 5.71 8.31
CA LYS A 21 -3.10 4.47 8.03
C LYS A 21 -1.60 4.63 8.31
N GLY A 22 -1.00 5.76 7.95
CA GLY A 22 0.42 6.03 8.21
C GLY A 22 0.74 6.04 9.71
N TRP A 23 0.00 6.85 10.48
CA TRP A 23 0.15 6.93 11.93
C TRP A 23 -0.12 5.59 12.62
N ALA A 24 -1.22 4.92 12.27
CA ALA A 24 -1.55 3.63 12.86
C ALA A 24 -0.49 2.56 12.53
N THR A 25 0.07 2.58 11.32
CA THR A 25 1.15 1.66 10.93
C THR A 25 2.44 1.93 11.69
N TYR A 26 2.81 3.20 11.87
CA TYR A 26 4.02 3.58 12.63
C TYR A 26 3.91 3.15 14.09
N TYR A 27 2.78 3.44 14.75
CA TYR A 27 2.58 3.15 16.17
C TYR A 27 2.06 1.73 16.46
N ARG A 28 1.88 0.86 15.46
CA ARG A 28 1.38 -0.50 15.71
C ARG A 28 2.32 -1.39 16.52
N THR A 29 3.60 -1.02 16.62
CA THR A 29 4.63 -1.83 17.29
C THR A 29 4.66 -1.67 18.80
N VAL A 30 4.06 -0.59 19.31
CA VAL A 30 3.99 -0.26 20.73
C VAL A 30 2.57 -0.47 21.27
N VAL A 31 2.37 -0.26 22.58
CA VAL A 31 1.08 -0.47 23.26
C VAL A 31 0.13 0.72 22.99
N SER A 32 -0.30 0.88 21.74
CA SER A 32 -1.09 2.05 21.30
C SER A 32 -2.60 1.84 21.26
N LYS A 33 -3.15 0.74 21.79
CA LYS A 33 -4.59 0.45 21.64
C LYS A 33 -5.50 1.50 22.26
N GLU A 34 -5.19 1.94 23.48
CA GLU A 34 -6.02 2.93 24.15
C GLU A 34 -5.91 4.30 23.46
N THR A 35 -4.68 4.70 23.11
CA THR A 35 -4.43 5.91 22.30
C THR A 35 -5.17 5.88 20.97
N PHE A 36 -5.22 4.73 20.28
CA PHE A 36 -5.98 4.59 19.04
C PHE A 36 -7.48 4.82 19.22
N LYS A 37 -8.08 4.36 20.33
CA LYS A 37 -9.48 4.67 20.64
C LYS A 37 -9.67 6.17 20.90
N SER A 38 -8.76 6.81 21.64
CA SER A 38 -8.83 8.26 21.89
C SER A 38 -8.71 9.06 20.59
N LEU A 39 -7.83 8.63 19.67
CA LEU A 39 -7.67 9.23 18.34
C LEU A 39 -8.93 9.02 17.47
N ASP A 40 -9.52 7.83 17.48
CA ASP A 40 -10.78 7.56 16.76
C ASP A 40 -11.91 8.46 17.26
N PHE A 41 -12.03 8.64 18.58
CA PHE A 41 -13.00 9.56 19.18
C PHE A 41 -12.74 11.03 18.79
N TYR A 42 -11.47 11.44 18.76
CA TYR A 42 -11.09 12.78 18.33
C TYR A 42 -11.44 13.03 16.86
N VAL A 43 -11.11 12.09 15.97
CA VAL A 43 -11.47 12.14 14.55
C VAL A 43 -13.00 12.14 14.36
N TRP A 44 -13.73 11.37 15.17
CA TRP A 44 -15.19 11.41 15.17
C TRP A 44 -15.73 12.80 15.52
N LYS A 45 -15.20 13.47 16.55
CA LYS A 45 -15.57 14.87 16.87
C LYS A 45 -15.28 15.82 15.71
N LEU A 46 -14.14 15.67 15.04
CA LEU A 46 -13.77 16.51 13.91
C LEU A 46 -14.74 16.31 12.72
N THR A 47 -15.05 15.06 12.38
CA THR A 47 -16.01 14.75 11.31
C THR A 47 -17.41 15.27 11.64
N GLN A 48 -17.87 15.13 12.89
CA GLN A 48 -19.14 15.71 13.35
C GLN A 48 -19.18 17.24 13.19
N LYS A 49 -18.11 17.95 13.56
CA LYS A 49 -18.00 19.40 13.37
C LYS A 49 -18.08 19.78 11.90
N TRP A 50 -17.39 19.04 11.03
CA TRP A 50 -17.43 19.27 9.59
C TRP A 50 -18.80 18.98 8.98
N VAL A 51 -19.47 17.89 9.38
CA VAL A 51 -20.83 17.56 8.91
C VAL A 51 -21.82 18.63 9.39
N LYS A 52 -21.73 19.08 10.65
CA LYS A 52 -22.57 20.17 11.18
C LYS A 52 -22.38 21.47 10.39
N HIS A 53 -21.14 21.80 10.04
CA HIS A 53 -20.84 23.01 9.28
C HIS A 53 -21.34 22.91 7.83
N SER A 54 -21.13 21.76 7.19
CA SER A 54 -21.55 21.53 5.79
C SER A 54 -23.07 21.47 5.64
N HIS A 55 -23.80 21.12 6.70
CA HIS A 55 -25.25 20.97 6.71
C HIS A 55 -25.87 21.64 7.94
N SER A 56 -25.66 22.96 8.05
CA SER A 56 -26.17 23.77 9.18
C SER A 56 -27.68 23.66 9.35
N ASN A 57 -28.41 23.56 8.24
CA ASN A 57 -29.87 23.57 8.20
C ASN A 57 -30.49 22.17 8.36
N LYS A 58 -29.68 21.11 8.55
CA LYS A 58 -30.17 19.73 8.66
C LYS A 58 -30.10 19.21 10.10
N PRO A 59 -31.13 18.48 10.56
CA PRO A 59 -31.15 17.93 11.92
C PRO A 59 -30.05 16.90 12.12
N LYS A 60 -29.71 16.63 13.39
CA LYS A 60 -28.64 15.69 13.76
C LYS A 60 -28.92 14.27 13.26
N SER A 61 -30.18 13.82 13.35
CA SER A 61 -30.62 12.50 12.87
C SER A 61 -30.32 12.31 11.39
N TRP A 62 -30.67 13.30 10.54
CA TRP A 62 -30.37 13.28 9.11
C TRP A 62 -28.86 13.23 8.85
N ARG A 63 -28.08 14.04 9.56
CA ARG A 63 -26.61 14.07 9.42
C ARG A 63 -25.97 12.72 9.79
N LEU A 64 -26.45 12.06 10.84
CA LEU A 64 -26.00 10.74 11.24
C LEU A 64 -26.37 9.69 10.20
N ALA A 65 -27.64 9.64 9.79
CA ALA A 65 -28.12 8.69 8.78
C ALA A 65 -27.38 8.86 7.44
N ARG A 66 -27.06 10.09 7.04
CA ARG A 66 -26.36 10.38 5.77
C ARG A 66 -24.91 9.92 5.75
N TYR A 67 -24.15 10.20 6.83
CA TYR A 67 -22.69 10.10 6.83
C TYR A 67 -22.11 8.99 7.70
N TYR A 68 -22.91 8.41 8.60
CA TYR A 68 -22.46 7.37 9.52
C TYR A 68 -23.24 6.08 9.29
N GLY A 69 -22.54 4.95 9.33
CA GLY A 69 -23.12 3.63 9.16
C GLY A 69 -22.08 2.52 9.18
N ALA A 70 -22.54 1.28 8.99
CA ALA A 70 -21.68 0.15 8.71
C ALA A 70 -21.27 0.15 7.23
N PHE A 71 -20.02 0.54 6.98
CA PHE A 71 -19.43 0.52 5.65
C PHE A 71 -18.49 -0.68 5.41
N ASN A 72 -18.04 -1.33 6.47
CA ASN A 72 -17.09 -2.44 6.39
C ASN A 72 -17.81 -3.74 6.77
N SER A 73 -18.05 -4.62 5.80
CA SER A 73 -18.76 -5.89 6.02
C SER A 73 -18.03 -6.86 6.95
N THR A 74 -16.70 -6.73 7.09
CA THR A 74 -15.88 -7.58 7.97
C THR A 74 -15.81 -7.07 9.40
N ARG A 75 -16.43 -5.93 9.70
CA ARG A 75 -16.39 -5.27 11.01
C ARG A 75 -17.80 -4.87 11.42
N GLU A 76 -18.24 -5.32 12.59
CA GLU A 76 -19.52 -4.94 13.19
C GLU A 76 -19.48 -3.51 13.77
N ASP A 77 -19.10 -2.53 12.96
CA ASP A 77 -18.95 -1.13 13.38
C ASP A 77 -19.95 -0.24 12.63
N GLN A 78 -21.02 0.10 13.33
CA GLN A 78 -22.14 0.89 12.80
C GLN A 78 -21.87 2.40 12.78
N TRP A 79 -20.76 2.86 13.38
CA TRP A 79 -20.47 4.28 13.59
C TRP A 79 -19.20 4.69 12.87
N VAL A 80 -19.15 4.44 11.56
CA VAL A 80 -18.03 4.80 10.69
C VAL A 80 -18.45 5.95 9.79
N PHE A 81 -17.62 7.01 9.70
CA PHE A 81 -17.85 8.10 8.77
C PHE A 81 -17.56 7.65 7.34
N GLY A 82 -18.45 7.93 6.41
CA GLY A 82 -18.28 7.58 5.01
C GLY A 82 -19.28 8.25 4.09
N ASP A 83 -19.14 7.93 2.81
CA ASP A 83 -20.07 8.31 1.77
C ASP A 83 -20.84 7.07 1.30
N ARG A 84 -22.15 7.06 1.58
CA ARG A 84 -23.06 5.96 1.19
C ARG A 84 -23.18 5.78 -0.31
N ASN A 85 -22.96 6.85 -1.10
CA ASN A 85 -23.08 6.77 -2.55
C ASN A 85 -21.89 6.03 -3.17
N SER A 86 -20.67 6.34 -2.73
CA SER A 86 -19.45 5.69 -3.24
C SER A 86 -19.02 4.45 -2.46
N GLY A 87 -19.62 4.19 -1.30
CA GLY A 87 -19.18 3.15 -0.37
C GLY A 87 -17.83 3.44 0.29
N THR A 88 -17.26 4.64 0.09
CA THR A 88 -15.96 5.00 0.68
C THR A 88 -16.12 5.38 2.14
N TYR A 89 -15.19 4.94 2.98
CA TYR A 89 -15.28 5.16 4.43
C TYR A 89 -13.93 5.48 5.06
N LEU A 90 -14.01 6.13 6.21
CA LEU A 90 -12.88 6.51 7.02
C LEU A 90 -12.38 5.31 7.82
N TYR A 91 -11.11 4.99 7.67
CA TYR A 91 -10.44 3.95 8.44
C TYR A 91 -10.32 4.38 9.90
N LYS A 92 -10.52 3.45 10.85
CA LYS A 92 -10.32 3.68 12.28
C LYS A 92 -8.96 3.19 12.73
N PHE A 93 -8.26 3.97 13.55
CA PHE A 93 -6.99 3.60 14.17
C PHE A 93 -7.09 2.26 14.89
N ASN A 94 -8.18 2.05 15.64
CA ASN A 94 -8.39 0.84 16.43
C ASN A 94 -8.62 -0.42 15.56
N TRP A 95 -8.82 -0.31 14.25
CA TRP A 95 -8.83 -1.51 13.39
C TRP A 95 -7.43 -2.08 13.14
N THR A 96 -6.39 -1.29 13.40
CA THR A 96 -5.00 -1.72 13.26
C THR A 96 -4.64 -2.72 14.35
N ARG A 97 -4.10 -3.86 13.92
CA ARG A 97 -3.59 -4.89 14.83
C ARG A 97 -2.22 -4.47 15.37
N ILE A 98 -2.08 -4.51 16.69
CA ILE A 98 -0.81 -4.32 17.38
C ILE A 98 0.10 -5.52 17.09
N VAL A 99 1.35 -5.22 16.75
CA VAL A 99 2.39 -6.19 16.44
C VAL A 99 3.54 -5.95 17.40
N ARG A 100 3.59 -6.71 18.49
CA ARG A 100 4.67 -6.58 19.46
C ARG A 100 6.00 -7.02 18.85
N HIS A 101 7.06 -6.28 19.16
CA HIS A 101 8.41 -6.74 18.88
C HIS A 101 8.67 -8.00 19.72
N VAL A 102 9.15 -9.04 19.05
CA VAL A 102 9.62 -10.26 19.72
C VAL A 102 11.09 -10.07 19.98
N ILE A 103 11.54 -10.08 21.23
CA ILE A 103 12.95 -9.91 21.61
C ILE A 103 13.75 -11.14 21.14
N VAL A 104 15.06 -10.99 20.94
CA VAL A 104 15.96 -12.14 20.69
C VAL A 104 16.06 -12.92 22.00
N LYS A 105 16.00 -14.25 21.98
CA LYS A 105 16.18 -15.01 23.23
C LYS A 105 17.61 -14.79 23.74
N GLU A 106 17.78 -14.65 25.05
CA GLU A 106 19.10 -14.43 25.65
C GLU A 106 20.08 -15.55 25.27
N GLY A 107 21.36 -15.19 25.13
CA GLY A 107 22.42 -16.13 24.74
C GLY A 107 22.34 -16.69 23.32
N LYS A 108 21.42 -16.19 22.48
CA LYS A 108 21.33 -16.59 21.07
C LYS A 108 22.13 -15.62 20.22
N SER A 109 23.33 -16.03 19.81
CA SER A 109 24.17 -15.30 18.85
C SER A 109 23.77 -15.63 17.41
N PRO A 110 23.80 -14.68 16.46
CA PRO A 110 23.69 -14.94 15.02
C PRO A 110 24.72 -15.95 14.49
N ASP A 111 25.88 -16.04 15.12
CA ASP A 111 27.04 -16.82 14.65
C ASP A 111 27.07 -18.26 15.19
N ASP A 112 26.09 -18.63 16.02
CA ASP A 112 25.95 -19.99 16.53
C ASP A 112 25.34 -20.92 15.45
N PRO A 113 26.09 -21.91 14.94
CA PRO A 113 25.61 -22.80 13.88
C PRO A 113 24.36 -23.59 14.27
N SER A 114 24.18 -23.89 15.57
CA SER A 114 23.02 -24.61 16.09
C SER A 114 21.72 -23.80 16.02
N LEU A 115 21.80 -22.49 15.77
CA LEU A 115 20.68 -21.55 15.73
C LEU A 115 20.33 -21.08 14.31
N THR A 116 20.89 -21.72 13.28
CA THR A 116 20.67 -21.37 11.88
C THR A 116 19.18 -21.26 11.54
N ASP A 117 18.36 -22.23 11.96
CA ASP A 117 16.91 -22.23 11.72
C ASP A 117 16.17 -21.17 12.52
N TYR A 118 16.58 -20.90 13.77
CA TYR A 118 16.00 -19.84 14.60
C TYR A 118 16.17 -18.48 13.90
N TRP A 119 17.38 -18.20 13.41
CA TRP A 119 17.69 -16.96 12.72
C TRP A 119 17.07 -16.88 11.33
N ALA A 120 17.05 -17.97 10.57
CA ALA A 120 16.36 -18.05 9.28
C ALA A 120 14.85 -17.75 9.43
N ASN A 121 14.20 -18.37 10.42
CA ASN A 121 12.79 -18.12 10.72
C ASN A 121 12.54 -16.66 11.16
N ARG A 122 13.44 -16.09 11.97
CA ARG A 122 13.34 -14.71 12.44
C ARG A 122 13.56 -13.69 11.32
N ARG A 123 14.47 -13.96 10.37
CA ARG A 123 14.66 -13.20 9.12
C ARG A 123 13.41 -13.27 8.25
N ARG A 124 12.86 -14.47 8.02
CA ARG A 124 11.63 -14.67 7.23
C ARG A 124 10.43 -13.90 7.79
N LYS A 125 10.29 -13.85 9.13
CA LYS A 125 9.22 -13.09 9.81
C LYS A 125 9.43 -11.58 9.82
N ARG A 126 10.68 -11.10 9.70
CA ARG A 126 11.05 -9.67 9.66
C ARG A 126 11.03 -9.08 8.26
N MET A 127 10.98 -9.89 7.21
CA MET A 127 10.80 -9.36 5.85
C MET A 127 9.53 -8.51 5.85
N PRO A 128 9.65 -7.19 5.59
CA PRO A 128 8.47 -6.39 5.40
C PRO A 128 7.68 -6.98 4.22
N GLY A 129 6.36 -6.82 4.22
CA GLY A 129 5.57 -7.03 3.00
C GLY A 129 5.86 -5.93 1.97
N THR A 130 7.13 -5.74 1.59
CA THR A 130 7.63 -4.64 0.75
C THR A 130 7.35 -4.84 -0.72
N ALA A 131 7.01 -6.06 -1.13
CA ALA A 131 6.40 -6.34 -2.43
C ALA A 131 5.03 -6.95 -2.19
N ASP A 132 4.01 -6.43 -2.89
CA ASP A 132 2.72 -7.11 -2.92
C ASP A 132 2.91 -8.52 -3.51
N ARG A 133 2.07 -9.48 -3.08
CA ARG A 133 2.19 -10.89 -3.47
C ARG A 133 2.32 -11.09 -4.98
N TRP A 134 1.76 -10.19 -5.80
CA TRP A 134 1.85 -10.27 -7.25
C TRP A 134 3.24 -9.93 -7.77
N THR A 135 3.87 -8.89 -7.23
CA THR A 135 5.24 -8.49 -7.60
C THR A 135 6.22 -9.62 -7.29
N ILE A 136 6.08 -10.28 -6.13
CA ILE A 136 6.90 -11.45 -5.77
C ILE A 136 6.65 -12.61 -6.76
N THR A 137 5.38 -12.90 -7.06
CA THR A 137 5.02 -13.99 -7.99
C THR A 137 5.57 -13.75 -9.40
N LEU A 138 5.49 -12.52 -9.90
CA LEU A 138 5.97 -12.14 -11.23
C LEU A 138 7.50 -12.23 -11.31
N ALA A 139 8.21 -11.74 -10.29
CA ALA A 139 9.66 -11.84 -10.21
C ALA A 139 10.13 -13.31 -10.18
N SER A 140 9.49 -14.18 -9.39
CA SER A 140 9.81 -15.61 -9.36
C SER A 140 9.57 -16.30 -10.71
N ARG A 141 8.44 -16.01 -11.38
CA ARG A 141 8.15 -16.59 -12.71
C ARG A 141 9.18 -16.15 -13.76
N GLN A 142 9.67 -14.92 -13.64
CA GLN A 142 10.69 -14.36 -14.52
C GLN A 142 12.12 -14.69 -14.10
N LYS A 143 12.31 -15.52 -13.06
CA LYS A 143 13.62 -15.86 -12.48
C LYS A 143 14.46 -14.61 -12.15
N GLY A 144 13.81 -13.51 -11.78
CA GLY A 144 14.49 -12.25 -11.48
C GLY A 144 15.01 -11.49 -12.71
N ILE A 145 14.64 -11.86 -13.94
CA ILE A 145 15.12 -11.23 -15.18
C ILE A 145 14.05 -10.31 -15.78
N CYS A 146 14.48 -9.16 -16.30
CA CYS A 146 13.64 -8.23 -17.04
C CYS A 146 13.43 -8.74 -18.48
N PRO A 147 12.19 -8.93 -18.96
CA PRO A 147 11.95 -9.45 -20.31
C PRO A 147 12.22 -8.46 -21.45
N LEU A 148 12.48 -7.18 -21.15
CA LEU A 148 12.73 -6.16 -22.18
C LEU A 148 14.22 -5.96 -22.47
N CYS A 149 15.08 -6.09 -21.46
CA CYS A 149 16.53 -5.87 -21.58
C CYS A 149 17.37 -7.07 -21.17
N GLU A 150 16.73 -8.15 -20.72
CA GLU A 150 17.36 -9.41 -20.27
C GLU A 150 18.32 -9.27 -19.09
N GLN A 151 18.39 -8.09 -18.48
CA GLN A 151 19.19 -7.84 -17.29
C GLN A 151 18.42 -8.23 -16.01
N PRO A 152 19.14 -8.52 -14.91
CA PRO A 152 18.53 -8.70 -13.60
C PRO A 152 17.61 -7.52 -13.25
N LEU A 153 16.40 -7.83 -12.75
CA LEU A 153 15.44 -6.85 -12.26
C LEU A 153 16.02 -6.02 -11.10
N ILE A 154 16.94 -6.60 -10.34
CA ILE A 154 17.68 -5.95 -9.27
C ILE A 154 19.17 -6.13 -9.58
N PRO A 155 19.91 -5.05 -9.89
CA PRO A 155 21.36 -5.09 -9.99
C PRO A 155 21.98 -5.49 -8.65
N ASP A 156 23.10 -6.22 -8.68
CA ASP A 156 23.89 -6.63 -7.50
C ASP A 156 23.19 -7.58 -6.52
N ALA A 157 22.39 -8.53 -7.01
CA ALA A 157 21.84 -9.60 -6.16
C ALA A 157 22.92 -10.51 -5.50
N GLU A 158 24.20 -10.31 -5.82
CA GLU A 158 25.37 -10.90 -5.15
C GLU A 158 25.84 -10.09 -3.93
N TYR A 159 25.45 -8.82 -3.77
CA TYR A 159 25.76 -8.03 -2.59
C TYR A 159 24.89 -8.50 -1.42
N THR A 160 25.52 -9.00 -0.36
CA THR A 160 24.86 -9.35 0.91
C THR A 160 25.02 -8.19 1.90
N PRO A 161 23.99 -7.36 2.15
CA PRO A 161 24.06 -6.30 3.15
C PRO A 161 24.27 -6.87 4.56
N ASP A 162 25.15 -6.25 5.34
CA ASP A 162 25.58 -6.74 6.65
C ASP A 162 24.49 -6.66 7.74
N ASN A 163 23.40 -5.92 7.50
CA ASN A 163 22.30 -5.88 8.45
C ASN A 163 20.88 -5.84 7.83
N PRO A 164 19.86 -6.29 8.58
CA PRO A 164 18.49 -6.42 8.06
C PRO A 164 17.79 -5.09 7.71
N ARG A 165 18.25 -3.95 8.23
CA ARG A 165 17.66 -2.63 7.95
C ARG A 165 18.17 -2.11 6.61
N GLU A 166 19.45 -2.31 6.33
CA GLU A 166 20.05 -2.11 5.01
C GLU A 166 19.51 -3.11 3.99
N TRP A 167 19.30 -4.37 4.38
CA TRP A 167 18.65 -5.36 3.52
C TRP A 167 17.24 -4.92 3.09
N ALA A 168 16.40 -4.49 4.04
CA ALA A 168 15.06 -4.01 3.73
C ALA A 168 15.05 -2.68 2.96
N ALA A 169 16.00 -1.77 3.23
CA ALA A 169 16.15 -0.50 2.53
C ALA A 169 16.65 -0.70 1.10
N TRP A 170 17.67 -1.55 0.90
CA TRP A 170 18.19 -1.99 -0.40
C TRP A 170 17.08 -2.68 -1.20
N PHE A 171 16.41 -3.69 -0.64
CA PHE A 171 15.33 -4.39 -1.33
C PHE A 171 14.15 -3.46 -1.70
N SER A 172 13.81 -2.50 -0.82
CA SER A 172 12.76 -1.50 -1.09
C SER A 172 13.19 -0.41 -2.05
N ALA A 173 14.47 -0.05 -2.08
CA ALA A 173 15.03 0.93 -3.01
C ALA A 173 15.21 0.32 -4.41
N SER A 174 15.66 -0.94 -4.49
CA SER A 174 15.90 -1.68 -5.72
C SER A 174 14.63 -2.13 -6.45
N MET A 175 13.48 -2.21 -5.76
CA MET A 175 12.17 -2.47 -6.42
C MET A 175 11.40 -1.21 -6.84
N LYS A 176 11.72 -0.02 -6.30
CA LYS A 176 11.12 1.25 -6.75
C LYS A 176 11.30 1.53 -8.25
N PRO A 177 12.42 1.15 -8.90
CA PRO A 177 12.56 1.29 -10.34
C PRO A 177 11.94 0.12 -11.12
N LEU A 178 10.95 -0.62 -10.59
CA LEU A 178 10.27 -1.70 -11.32
C LEU A 178 8.78 -1.38 -11.55
N HIS A 179 8.31 -1.61 -12.77
CA HIS A 179 6.93 -1.42 -13.20
C HIS A 179 6.28 -2.75 -13.63
N LYS A 180 4.97 -2.86 -13.44
CA LYS A 180 4.16 -3.95 -14.03
C LYS A 180 3.74 -3.53 -15.44
N HIS A 181 4.21 -4.25 -16.43
CA HIS A 181 3.96 -4.03 -17.84
C HIS A 181 3.00 -5.08 -18.40
N HIS A 182 2.08 -4.64 -19.26
CA HIS A 182 1.17 -5.52 -20.00
C HIS A 182 1.81 -5.96 -21.30
N PHE A 183 1.98 -7.26 -21.49
CA PHE A 183 2.59 -7.83 -22.68
C PHE A 183 1.69 -7.71 -23.92
N ILE A 184 0.39 -7.95 -23.75
CA ILE A 184 -0.66 -7.51 -24.67
C ILE A 184 -1.16 -6.18 -24.13
N TYR A 185 -1.04 -5.10 -24.92
CA TYR A 185 -1.49 -3.79 -24.48
C TYR A 185 -2.97 -3.78 -24.17
N ARG A 186 -3.35 -2.93 -23.21
CA ARG A 186 -4.76 -2.73 -22.88
C ARG A 186 -5.58 -2.21 -24.07
N ARG A 187 -4.99 -1.38 -24.94
CA ARG A 187 -5.63 -0.90 -26.18
C ARG A 187 -5.93 -2.03 -27.17
N ASP A 188 -5.15 -3.11 -27.10
CA ASP A 188 -5.24 -4.28 -27.99
C ASP A 188 -5.99 -5.45 -27.30
N GLY A 189 -6.78 -5.16 -26.26
CA GLY A 189 -7.60 -6.15 -25.54
C GLY A 189 -6.89 -6.88 -24.39
N GLY A 190 -5.69 -6.45 -24.00
CA GLY A 190 -4.92 -7.05 -22.92
C GLY A 190 -5.56 -6.94 -21.54
N SER A 191 -5.66 -8.07 -20.83
CA SER A 191 -6.24 -8.13 -19.48
C SER A 191 -5.27 -7.74 -18.37
N ASP A 192 -5.79 -7.41 -17.18
CA ASP A 192 -5.01 -7.25 -15.94
C ASP A 192 -4.63 -8.59 -15.28
N GLY A 193 -4.83 -9.70 -16.00
CA GLY A 193 -4.51 -11.05 -15.53
C GLY A 193 -3.01 -11.29 -15.39
N ARG A 194 -2.64 -12.20 -14.49
CA ARG A 194 -1.23 -12.60 -14.25
C ARG A 194 -0.53 -13.10 -15.51
N THR A 195 -1.26 -13.71 -16.43
CA THR A 195 -0.73 -14.22 -17.70
C THR A 195 -0.24 -13.09 -18.60
N ASN A 196 -0.88 -11.92 -18.53
CA ASN A 196 -0.57 -10.76 -19.35
C ASN A 196 0.43 -9.78 -18.70
N LEU A 197 0.60 -9.82 -17.38
CA LEU A 197 1.52 -8.92 -16.68
C LEU A 197 2.96 -9.47 -16.63
N ARG A 198 3.93 -8.57 -16.72
CA ARG A 198 5.36 -8.81 -16.48
C ARG A 198 5.95 -7.70 -15.61
N LEU A 199 6.97 -8.01 -14.82
CA LEU A 199 7.75 -7.02 -14.09
C LEU A 199 8.92 -6.57 -14.96
N VAL A 200 9.12 -5.27 -15.13
CA VAL A 200 10.17 -4.67 -15.97
C VAL A 200 10.81 -3.52 -15.23
N HIS A 201 12.02 -3.10 -15.62
CA HIS A 201 12.55 -1.82 -15.13
C HIS A 201 11.67 -0.66 -15.59
N ALA A 202 11.56 0.36 -14.75
CA ALA A 202 10.78 1.57 -15.01
C ALA A 202 11.30 2.30 -16.26
N GLU A 203 12.62 2.26 -16.49
CA GLU A 203 13.23 2.84 -17.68
C GLU A 203 12.93 2.02 -18.94
N CYS A 204 13.11 0.69 -18.89
CA CYS A 204 12.72 -0.18 -20.01
C CYS A 204 11.24 -0.03 -20.36
N HIS A 205 10.38 0.12 -19.34
CA HIS A 205 8.96 0.41 -19.55
C HIS A 205 8.76 1.74 -20.29
N ARG A 206 9.42 2.82 -19.87
CA ARG A 206 9.34 4.14 -20.53
C ARG A 206 9.84 4.08 -21.97
N GLN A 207 10.99 3.47 -22.20
CA GLN A 207 11.60 3.34 -23.53
C GLN A 207 10.73 2.54 -24.49
N HIS A 208 10.13 1.44 -24.01
CA HIS A 208 9.25 0.60 -24.80
C HIS A 208 8.01 1.39 -25.28
N HIS A 209 7.33 2.10 -24.37
CA HIS A 209 6.19 2.96 -24.76
C HIS A 209 6.61 4.14 -25.66
N ALA A 210 7.79 4.72 -25.44
CA ALA A 210 8.31 5.79 -26.30
C ALA A 210 8.63 5.30 -27.73
N GLY A 211 9.10 4.05 -27.88
CA GLY A 211 9.34 3.41 -29.17
C GLY A 211 8.05 3.12 -29.93
N ASP A 212 7.02 2.67 -29.24
CA ASP A 212 5.70 2.40 -29.83
C ASP A 212 5.03 3.65 -30.39
N HIS A 213 5.14 4.78 -29.70
CA HIS A 213 4.65 6.06 -30.22
C HIS A 213 5.39 6.50 -31.49
N ARG A 214 6.68 6.16 -31.64
CA ARG A 214 7.45 6.48 -32.85
C ARG A 214 7.08 5.58 -34.03
N ARG A 215 6.83 4.29 -33.78
CA ARG A 215 6.37 3.32 -34.79
C ARG A 215 4.97 3.66 -35.31
N ALA A 216 4.02 3.92 -34.41
CA ALA A 216 2.69 4.37 -34.80
C ALA A 216 2.71 5.64 -35.66
N LYS A 217 3.60 6.60 -35.34
CA LYS A 217 3.75 7.84 -36.11
C LYS A 217 4.46 7.67 -37.46
N GLN A 218 5.20 6.58 -37.66
CA GLN A 218 5.79 6.21 -38.95
C GLN A 218 4.75 5.54 -39.85
N ASP A 219 3.88 4.69 -39.27
CA ASP A 219 2.80 4.02 -40.01
C ASP A 219 1.68 5.01 -40.44
N ASP A 220 1.53 6.14 -39.75
CA ASP A 220 0.58 7.21 -40.09
C ASP A 220 1.13 8.28 -41.08
N ARG A 221 2.35 8.12 -41.62
CA ARG A 221 2.87 9.04 -42.65
C ARG A 221 2.37 8.61 -44.05
N PRO A 222 1.64 9.46 -44.79
CA PRO A 222 1.30 9.14 -46.18
C PRO A 222 2.57 9.06 -47.02
N ALA A 223 2.57 8.11 -47.97
CA ALA A 223 3.65 7.86 -48.94
C ALA A 223 3.96 9.08 -49.81
#